data_AF-A0A517VTI5-F1
#
_entry.id   AF-A0A517VTI5-F1
#
_cell.length_a   1.000
_cell.length_b   1.000
_cell.length_c   1.000
_cell.angle_alpha   90.00
_cell.angle_beta   90.00
_cell.angle_gamma   90.00
#
_symmetry.space_group_name_H-M   'P 1'
#
loop_
_entity.id
_entity.type
_entity.pdbx_description
1 polymer ?
#
loop_
_entity_poly.entity_id
_entity_poly.type
_entity_poly.pdbx_seq_one_letter_code
_entity_poly.pdbx_strand_id
1 'polypeptide(L)'
;MSKSCNTFLEKMQKYTDEFFEETGKTTVTTKELAVWAITTNRWEPPMDLVVKKCQEDFARAMREQHINNERGQPVRVKHVARIRSGDQQLYLWGDIRNMPQEHMEISFQQRREQIVGECKQLKRDVDFYNEQNIGAEKYQMVFDFREDIEEGEFSAEYSPVRTSIGDLNSYEVEPKHSKKVAK
;
A
#
# COMPACT_ATOMS: atom_id res chain seq x y z
N MET A 1 43.74 15.17 -26.22
CA MET A 1 42.77 14.07 -26.47
C MET A 1 41.70 14.14 -25.39
N SER A 2 40.54 14.72 -25.71
CA SER A 2 39.43 14.87 -24.76
C SER A 2 38.66 13.55 -24.70
N LYS A 3 38.61 12.90 -23.53
CA LYS A 3 37.73 11.74 -23.33
C LYS A 3 36.29 12.24 -23.42
N SER A 4 35.57 11.85 -24.48
CA SER A 4 34.13 12.04 -24.57
C SER A 4 33.48 11.34 -23.38
N CYS A 5 32.94 12.11 -22.44
CA CYS A 5 32.08 11.58 -21.41
C CYS A 5 30.72 11.33 -22.06
N ASN A 6 30.48 10.10 -22.54
CA ASN A 6 29.16 9.75 -23.10
C ASN A 6 28.08 10.06 -22.07
N THR A 7 27.07 10.81 -22.49
CA THR A 7 25.89 11.11 -21.70
C THR A 7 25.19 9.81 -21.28
N PHE A 8 24.37 9.88 -20.23
CA PHE A 8 23.62 8.70 -19.78
C PHE A 8 22.78 8.10 -20.91
N LEU A 9 22.15 8.94 -21.73
CA LEU A 9 21.32 8.50 -22.86
C LEU A 9 22.15 7.78 -23.94
N GLU A 10 23.32 8.32 -24.29
CA GLU A 10 24.23 7.68 -25.26
C GLU A 10 24.73 6.32 -24.76
N LYS A 11 24.98 6.17 -23.45
CA LYS A 11 25.31 4.86 -22.87
C LYS A 11 24.15 3.87 -22.98
N MET A 12 22.92 4.31 -22.72
CA MET A 12 21.74 3.44 -22.83
C MET A 12 21.49 3.01 -24.28
N GLN A 13 21.70 3.90 -25.24
CA GLN A 13 21.66 3.57 -26.68
C GLN A 13 22.70 2.50 -27.02
N LYS A 14 23.96 2.71 -26.62
CA LYS A 14 25.04 1.73 -26.83
C LYS A 14 24.70 0.33 -26.27
N TYR A 15 24.15 0.26 -25.06
CA TYR A 15 23.73 -1.01 -24.47
C TYR A 15 22.56 -1.66 -25.20
N THR A 16 21.69 -0.86 -25.81
CA THR A 16 20.60 -1.38 -26.66
C THR A 16 21.15 -2.05 -27.92
N ASP A 17 22.11 -1.40 -28.57
CA ASP A 17 22.76 -1.95 -29.76
C ASP A 17 23.51 -3.26 -29.43
N GLU A 18 24.29 -3.26 -28.34
CA GLU A 18 25.00 -4.45 -27.85
C GLU A 18 24.04 -5.61 -27.53
N PHE A 19 22.84 -5.33 -26.99
CA PHE A 19 21.83 -6.37 -26.73
C PHE A 19 21.36 -7.03 -28.03
N PHE A 20 21.06 -6.23 -29.06
CA PHE A 20 20.59 -6.78 -30.34
C PHE A 20 21.69 -7.57 -31.05
N GLU A 21 22.94 -7.10 -30.99
CA GLU A 21 24.11 -7.81 -31.51
C GLU A 21 24.33 -9.15 -30.79
N GLU A 22 24.27 -9.18 -29.46
CA GLU A 22 24.51 -10.39 -28.67
C GLU A 22 23.38 -11.42 -28.78
N THR A 23 22.12 -10.97 -28.87
CA THR A 23 20.95 -11.87 -28.84
C THR A 23 20.42 -12.24 -30.22
N GLY A 24 20.77 -11.48 -31.26
CA GLY A 24 20.23 -11.63 -32.62
C GLY A 24 18.73 -11.36 -32.74
N LYS A 25 18.10 -10.83 -31.68
CA LYS A 25 16.68 -10.44 -31.72
C LYS A 25 16.51 -9.21 -32.61
N THR A 26 15.31 -9.05 -33.19
CA THR A 26 14.94 -7.84 -33.96
C THR A 26 14.03 -6.91 -33.16
N THR A 27 13.48 -7.39 -32.04
CA THR A 27 12.59 -6.63 -31.14
C THR A 27 12.88 -6.99 -29.69
N VAL A 28 12.65 -6.05 -28.77
CA VAL A 28 12.87 -6.21 -27.33
C VAL A 28 11.92 -5.33 -26.54
N THR A 29 11.47 -5.80 -25.38
CA THR A 29 10.77 -4.94 -24.40
C THR A 29 11.77 -4.20 -23.52
N THR A 30 11.41 -3.02 -23.01
CA THR A 30 12.27 -2.27 -22.07
C THR A 30 12.61 -3.06 -20.80
N LYS A 31 11.69 -3.94 -20.36
CA LYS A 31 11.92 -4.85 -19.23
C LYS A 31 13.01 -5.88 -19.51
N GLU A 32 12.97 -6.54 -20.66
CA GLU A 32 14.02 -7.51 -21.04
C GLU A 32 15.39 -6.82 -21.14
N LEU A 33 15.43 -5.64 -21.76
CA LEU A 33 16.67 -4.86 -21.89
C LEU A 33 17.23 -4.48 -20.51
N ALA A 34 16.38 -4.04 -19.59
CA ALA A 34 16.79 -3.71 -18.22
C ALA A 34 17.34 -4.94 -17.47
N VAL A 35 16.67 -6.10 -17.58
CA VAL A 35 17.13 -7.36 -16.97
C VAL A 35 18.48 -7.78 -17.54
N TRP A 36 18.67 -7.74 -18.86
CA TRP A 36 19.95 -8.05 -19.48
C TRP A 36 21.05 -7.06 -19.05
N ALA A 37 20.75 -5.74 -19.02
CA ALA A 37 21.74 -4.73 -18.65
C ALA A 37 22.21 -4.88 -17.20
N ILE A 38 21.31 -5.23 -16.28
CA ILE A 38 21.65 -5.52 -14.86
C ILE A 38 22.47 -6.80 -14.75
N THR A 39 22.00 -7.91 -15.35
CA THR A 39 22.67 -9.22 -15.24
C THR A 39 24.05 -9.26 -15.89
N THR A 40 24.31 -8.38 -16.86
CA THR A 40 25.61 -8.21 -17.51
C THR A 40 26.46 -7.06 -16.95
N ASN A 41 26.06 -6.46 -15.81
CA ASN A 41 26.74 -5.35 -15.15
C ASN A 41 26.98 -4.11 -16.04
N ARG A 42 26.12 -3.88 -17.04
CA ARG A 42 26.15 -2.68 -17.90
C ARG A 42 25.41 -1.52 -17.27
N TRP A 43 24.40 -1.83 -16.48
CA TRP A 43 23.65 -0.84 -15.71
C TRP A 43 23.62 -1.25 -14.24
N GLU A 44 24.03 -0.31 -13.39
CA GLU A 44 23.93 -0.45 -11.95
C GLU A 44 22.94 0.61 -11.42
N PRO A 45 22.07 0.23 -10.47
CA PRO A 45 21.17 1.19 -9.86
C PRO A 45 21.95 2.27 -9.11
N PRO A 46 21.55 3.54 -9.27
CA PRO A 46 22.07 4.61 -8.42
C PRO A 46 21.96 4.27 -6.93
N MET A 47 23.01 4.58 -6.15
CA MET A 47 23.08 4.16 -4.75
C MET A 47 21.92 4.73 -3.91
N ASP A 48 21.43 5.92 -4.22
CA ASP A 48 20.25 6.52 -3.59
C ASP A 48 18.99 5.68 -3.81
N LEU A 49 18.79 5.13 -5.01
CA LEU A 49 17.68 4.23 -5.31
C LEU A 49 17.78 2.92 -4.50
N VAL A 50 18.99 2.37 -4.39
CA VAL A 50 19.25 1.16 -3.59
C VAL A 50 19.00 1.40 -2.10
N VAL A 51 19.52 2.51 -1.55
CA VAL A 51 19.28 2.92 -0.17
C VAL A 51 17.78 3.11 0.07
N LYS A 52 17.08 3.81 -0.82
CA LYS A 52 15.64 4.04 -0.70
C LYS A 52 14.87 2.73 -0.66
N LYS A 53 15.16 1.80 -1.57
CA LYS A 53 14.51 0.49 -1.58
C LYS A 53 14.76 -0.28 -0.29
N CYS A 54 16.00 -0.27 0.20
CA CYS A 54 16.39 -0.89 1.46
C CYS A 54 15.64 -0.26 2.66
N GLN A 55 15.53 1.06 2.71
CA GLN A 55 14.76 1.78 3.73
C GLN A 55 13.29 1.37 3.73
N GLU A 56 12.66 1.25 2.55
CA GLU A 56 11.27 0.81 2.42
C GLU A 56 11.07 -0.62 2.94
N ASP A 57 12.00 -1.54 2.64
CA ASP A 57 11.93 -2.93 3.10
C ASP A 57 12.11 -3.03 4.62
N PHE A 58 13.04 -2.29 5.22
CA PHE A 58 13.15 -2.19 6.68
C PHE A 58 11.89 -1.59 7.31
N ALA A 59 11.35 -0.52 6.73
CA ALA A 59 10.12 0.11 7.21
C ALA A 59 8.92 -0.85 7.15
N ARG A 60 8.82 -1.69 6.11
CA ARG A 60 7.79 -2.73 6.03
C ARG A 60 8.00 -3.80 7.11
N ALA A 61 9.21 -4.35 7.22
CA ALA A 61 9.52 -5.37 8.22
C ALA A 61 9.25 -4.88 9.65
N MET A 62 9.62 -3.65 9.97
CA MET A 62 9.36 -3.06 11.29
C MET A 62 7.86 -2.90 11.59
N ARG A 63 7.03 -2.59 10.59
CA ARG A 63 5.56 -2.55 10.76
C ARG A 63 4.96 -3.93 11.01
N GLU A 64 5.57 -4.98 10.51
CA GLU A 64 5.03 -6.35 10.62
C GLU A 64 5.47 -7.06 11.89
N GLN A 65 6.49 -6.55 12.59
CA GLN A 65 6.97 -7.16 13.82
C GLN A 65 5.96 -7.00 14.97
N HIS A 66 5.51 -8.13 15.52
CA HIS A 66 4.61 -8.20 16.67
C HIS A 66 5.21 -9.06 17.80
N ILE A 67 4.80 -8.77 19.03
CA ILE A 67 4.96 -9.61 20.22
C ILE A 67 3.59 -9.90 20.80
N ASN A 68 3.44 -10.92 21.62
CA ASN A 68 2.20 -11.13 22.37
C ASN A 68 2.26 -10.39 23.70
N ASN A 69 1.16 -9.74 24.09
CA ASN A 69 0.99 -9.24 25.45
C ASN A 69 0.64 -10.39 26.42
N GLU A 70 0.44 -10.05 27.70
CA GLU A 70 0.08 -11.04 28.74
C GLU A 70 -1.23 -11.80 28.45
N ARG A 71 -2.13 -11.19 27.66
CA ARG A 71 -3.42 -11.77 27.24
C ARG A 71 -3.30 -12.54 25.91
N GLY A 72 -2.09 -12.69 25.36
CA GLY A 72 -1.83 -13.38 24.10
C GLY A 72 -2.13 -12.55 22.84
N GLN A 73 -2.52 -11.28 22.97
CA GLN A 73 -2.89 -10.43 21.84
C GLN A 73 -1.63 -9.88 21.15
N PRO A 74 -1.60 -9.82 19.81
CA PRO A 74 -0.46 -9.30 19.07
C PRO A 74 -0.35 -7.78 19.22
N VAL A 75 0.81 -7.32 19.67
CA VAL A 75 1.17 -5.92 19.83
C VAL A 75 2.32 -5.60 18.88
N ARG A 76 2.14 -4.59 18.03
CA ARG A 76 3.19 -4.10 17.14
C ARG A 76 4.37 -3.60 17.98
N VAL A 77 5.57 -4.08 17.66
CA VAL A 77 6.78 -3.75 18.42
C VAL A 77 7.32 -2.38 18.04
N LYS A 78 7.35 -2.07 16.74
CA LYS A 78 8.03 -0.87 16.22
C LYS A 78 7.05 0.21 15.82
N HIS A 79 7.31 1.41 16.31
CA HIS A 79 6.48 2.60 16.13
C HIS A 79 7.28 3.73 15.53
N VAL A 80 6.75 4.32 14.46
CA VAL A 80 7.36 5.44 13.76
C VAL A 80 6.77 6.75 14.26
N ALA A 81 7.63 7.72 14.57
CA ALA A 81 7.26 9.10 14.81
C ALA A 81 7.87 9.96 13.71
N ARG A 82 7.02 10.70 13.01
CA ARG A 82 7.43 11.69 12.02
C ARG A 82 7.65 13.02 12.72
N ILE A 83 8.89 13.46 12.80
CA ILE A 83 9.29 14.66 13.54
C ILE A 83 9.96 15.63 12.58
N ARG A 84 9.62 16.91 12.68
CA ARG A 84 10.31 17.97 11.95
C ARG A 84 11.50 18.47 12.77
N SER A 85 12.70 18.41 12.20
CA SER A 85 13.92 18.94 12.78
C SER A 85 14.51 19.95 11.81
N GLY A 86 14.36 21.24 12.11
CA GLY A 86 14.66 22.34 11.18
C GLY A 86 13.85 22.22 9.88
N ASP A 87 14.57 22.18 8.75
CA ASP A 87 13.98 22.01 7.41
C ASP A 87 13.79 20.57 6.98
N GLN A 88 14.21 19.60 7.80
CA GLN A 88 14.13 18.19 7.48
C GLN A 88 12.98 17.50 8.21
N GLN A 89 12.33 16.58 7.51
CA GLN A 89 11.34 15.69 8.09
C GLN A 89 11.97 14.32 8.30
N LEU A 90 12.03 13.89 9.56
CA LEU A 90 12.62 12.62 9.97
C LEU A 90 11.52 11.60 10.30
N TYR A 91 11.81 10.33 10.02
CA TYR A 91 10.98 9.19 10.38
C TYR A 91 11.74 8.34 11.38
N LEU A 92 11.54 8.58 12.66
CA LEU A 92 12.25 7.90 13.72
C LEU A 92 11.48 6.65 14.14
N TRP A 93 12.13 5.49 14.07
CA TRP A 93 11.57 4.21 14.48
C TRP A 93 12.02 3.87 15.90
N GLY A 94 11.08 3.40 16.72
CA GLY A 94 11.34 3.07 18.10
C GLY A 94 10.63 1.79 18.53
N ASP A 95 11.15 1.12 19.55
CA ASP A 95 10.52 -0.04 20.19
C ASP A 95 9.57 0.41 21.28
N ILE A 96 8.30 -0.02 21.24
CA ILE A 96 7.26 0.38 22.19
C ILE A 96 7.65 0.15 23.66
N ARG A 97 8.56 -0.79 23.94
CA ARG A 97 8.98 -1.14 25.30
C ARG A 97 9.98 -0.14 25.91
N ASN A 98 10.71 0.59 25.07
CA ASN A 98 11.89 1.34 25.50
C ASN A 98 11.88 2.82 25.04
N MET A 99 10.83 3.26 24.34
CA MET A 99 10.75 4.64 23.82
C MET A 99 10.24 5.63 24.86
N PRO A 100 10.68 6.90 24.80
CA PRO A 100 10.08 7.98 25.58
C PRO A 100 8.58 8.13 25.27
N GLN A 101 7.81 8.54 26.27
CA GLN A 101 6.36 8.76 26.15
C GLN A 101 6.02 9.70 25.00
N GLU A 102 6.74 10.82 24.86
CA GLU A 102 6.54 11.80 23.79
C GLU A 102 6.62 11.18 22.37
N HIS A 103 7.58 10.29 22.14
CA HIS A 103 7.71 9.59 20.86
C HIS A 103 6.48 8.73 20.57
N MET A 104 5.99 8.03 21.60
CA MET A 104 4.83 7.14 21.47
C MET A 104 3.55 7.92 21.24
N GLU A 105 3.34 9.04 21.94
CA GLU A 105 2.20 9.94 21.74
C GLU A 105 2.13 10.45 20.30
N ILE A 106 3.26 10.93 19.76
CA ILE A 106 3.37 11.37 18.36
C ILE A 106 3.03 10.21 17.42
N SER A 107 3.61 9.02 17.65
CA SER A 107 3.38 7.85 16.81
C SER A 107 1.90 7.42 16.80
N PHE A 108 1.27 7.36 17.97
CA PHE A 108 -0.14 6.98 18.10
C PHE A 108 -1.06 8.00 17.44
N GLN A 109 -0.83 9.29 17.66
CA GLN A 109 -1.60 10.36 17.03
C GLN A 109 -1.49 10.31 15.50
N GLN A 110 -0.29 10.11 14.97
CA GLN A 110 -0.09 9.99 13.52
C GLN A 110 -0.77 8.75 12.94
N ARG A 111 -0.76 7.62 13.66
CA ARG A 111 -1.48 6.41 13.23
C ARG A 111 -2.99 6.62 13.28
N ARG A 112 -3.51 7.33 14.28
CA ARG A 112 -4.92 7.72 14.35
C ARG A 112 -5.30 8.62 13.16
N GLU A 113 -4.47 9.59 12.82
CA GLU A 113 -4.70 10.45 11.65
C GLU A 113 -4.72 9.67 10.33
N GLN A 114 -3.87 8.65 10.19
CA GLN A 114 -3.93 7.72 9.05
C GLN A 114 -5.28 7.00 8.99
N ILE A 115 -5.74 6.41 10.10
CA ILE A 115 -7.04 5.73 10.18
C ILE A 115 -8.19 6.68 9.78
N VAL A 116 -8.18 7.91 10.29
CA VAL A 116 -9.17 8.94 9.91
C VAL A 116 -9.08 9.28 8.43
N GLY A 117 -7.87 9.36 7.88
CA GLY A 117 -7.64 9.57 6.44
C GLY A 117 -8.29 8.49 5.59
N GLU A 118 -8.09 7.22 5.93
CA GLU A 118 -8.70 6.07 5.26
C GLU A 118 -10.23 6.12 5.35
N CYS A 119 -10.79 6.41 6.54
CA CYS A 119 -12.24 6.53 6.73
C CYS A 119 -12.83 7.66 5.89
N LYS A 120 -12.14 8.80 5.80
CA LYS A 120 -12.56 9.92 4.95
C LYS A 120 -12.58 9.55 3.47
N GLN A 121 -11.60 8.75 3.02
CA GLN A 121 -11.58 8.30 1.63
C GLN A 121 -12.73 7.33 1.36
N LEU A 122 -12.89 6.30 2.19
CA LEU A 122 -13.98 5.34 2.07
C LEU A 122 -15.36 6.01 2.10
N LYS A 123 -15.54 7.03 2.95
CA LYS A 123 -16.77 7.82 2.96
C LYS A 123 -17.05 8.49 1.61
N ARG A 124 -16.06 9.14 1.01
CA ARG A 124 -16.23 9.77 -0.31
C ARG A 124 -16.60 8.75 -1.38
N ASP A 125 -15.97 7.58 -1.33
CA ASP A 125 -16.23 6.51 -2.28
C ASP A 125 -17.67 5.99 -2.17
N VAL A 126 -18.17 5.79 -0.94
CA VAL A 126 -19.58 5.40 -0.66
C VAL A 126 -20.56 6.50 -1.07
N ASP A 127 -20.26 7.75 -0.74
CA ASP A 127 -21.11 8.90 -1.10
C ASP A 127 -21.23 9.02 -2.62
N PHE A 128 -20.10 8.96 -3.34
CA PHE A 128 -20.07 8.99 -4.80
C PHE A 128 -20.83 7.81 -5.41
N TYR A 129 -20.62 6.59 -4.90
CA TYR A 129 -21.36 5.42 -5.35
C TYR A 129 -22.88 5.62 -5.18
N ASN A 130 -23.33 6.08 -4.01
CA ASN A 130 -24.74 6.34 -3.74
C ASN A 130 -25.33 7.44 -4.64
N GLU A 131 -24.54 8.44 -5.02
CA GLU A 131 -24.96 9.49 -5.96
C GLU A 131 -25.12 8.97 -7.39
N GLN A 132 -24.25 8.07 -7.84
CA GLN A 132 -24.32 7.50 -9.19
C GLN A 132 -25.42 6.45 -9.35
N ASN A 133 -25.80 5.76 -8.26
CA ASN A 133 -26.77 4.67 -8.29
C ASN A 133 -28.18 5.16 -7.92
N ILE A 134 -28.72 6.08 -8.74
CA ILE A 134 -30.04 6.68 -8.55
C ILE A 134 -31.13 5.60 -8.67
N GLY A 135 -31.92 5.41 -7.61
CA GLY A 135 -33.02 4.46 -7.56
C GLY A 135 -32.71 3.14 -6.84
N ALA A 136 -31.45 2.90 -6.49
CA ALA A 136 -31.06 1.83 -5.58
C ALA A 136 -31.20 2.28 -4.11
N GLU A 137 -31.24 1.31 -3.19
CA GLU A 137 -31.12 1.58 -1.76
C GLU A 137 -29.71 2.10 -1.46
N LYS A 138 -29.62 3.20 -0.70
CA LYS A 138 -28.33 3.83 -0.38
C LYS A 138 -27.57 2.99 0.63
N TYR A 139 -26.32 2.67 0.31
CA TYR A 139 -25.43 2.01 1.24
C TYR A 139 -25.04 2.95 2.39
N GLN A 140 -25.30 2.54 3.64
CA GLN A 140 -24.92 3.28 4.84
C GLN A 140 -23.67 2.65 5.47
N MET A 141 -22.57 3.40 5.50
CA MET A 141 -21.33 2.99 6.14
C MET A 141 -21.22 3.60 7.54
N VAL A 142 -21.00 2.75 8.55
CA VAL A 142 -20.75 3.17 9.95
C VAL A 142 -19.24 3.31 10.16
N PHE A 143 -18.82 4.43 10.75
CA PHE A 143 -17.40 4.72 11.06
C PHE A 143 -17.14 4.77 12.58
N ASP A 144 -18.08 4.26 13.37
CA ASP A 144 -17.95 4.07 14.81
C ASP A 144 -17.49 2.63 15.07
N PHE A 145 -16.20 2.47 15.33
CA PHE A 145 -15.57 1.14 15.48
C PHE A 145 -15.57 0.61 16.92
N ARG A 146 -16.38 1.19 17.83
CA ARG A 146 -16.37 0.75 19.24
C ARG A 146 -16.73 -0.72 19.38
N GLU A 147 -17.80 -1.15 18.74
CA GLU A 147 -18.24 -2.55 18.76
C GLU A 147 -17.21 -3.47 18.06
N ASP A 148 -16.65 -3.05 16.91
CA ASP A 148 -15.63 -3.82 16.20
C ASP A 148 -14.36 -4.06 17.04
N ILE A 149 -13.95 -3.05 17.81
CA ILE A 149 -12.79 -3.16 18.72
C ILE A 149 -13.12 -4.10 19.87
N GLU A 150 -14.29 -3.94 20.50
CA GLU A 150 -14.74 -4.80 21.60
C GLU A 150 -14.82 -6.27 21.16
N GLU A 151 -15.41 -6.55 20.00
CA GLU A 151 -15.46 -7.90 19.42
C GLU A 151 -14.05 -8.47 19.16
N GLY A 152 -13.16 -7.65 18.63
CA GLY A 152 -11.76 -8.01 18.38
C GLY A 152 -10.97 -8.37 19.64
N GLU A 153 -11.35 -7.87 20.82
CA GLU A 153 -10.68 -8.24 22.08
C GLU A 153 -10.99 -9.69 22.52
N PHE A 154 -12.15 -10.23 22.13
CA PHE A 154 -12.57 -11.58 22.47
C PHE A 154 -12.09 -12.65 21.48
N SER A 155 -11.69 -12.25 20.26
CA SER A 155 -11.06 -13.15 19.29
C SER A 155 -9.53 -13.06 19.39
N ALA A 156 -8.87 -14.17 19.73
CA ALA A 156 -7.41 -14.24 19.68
C ALA A 156 -6.85 -14.10 18.24
N GLU A 157 -7.71 -14.22 17.21
CA GLU A 157 -7.35 -14.19 15.80
C GLU A 157 -8.25 -13.19 15.05
N TYR A 158 -7.72 -12.02 14.71
CA TYR A 158 -8.41 -11.09 13.80
C TYR A 158 -8.34 -11.67 12.38
N SER A 159 -9.35 -12.46 12.00
CA SER A 159 -9.60 -12.79 10.61
C SER A 159 -10.59 -11.76 10.08
N PRO A 160 -10.19 -10.78 9.25
CA PRO A 160 -11.17 -9.89 8.64
C PRO A 160 -12.19 -10.76 7.90
N VAL A 161 -13.48 -10.53 8.14
CA VAL A 161 -14.55 -11.23 7.41
C VAL A 161 -14.34 -10.94 5.94
N ARG A 162 -13.74 -11.90 5.22
CA ARG A 162 -13.75 -11.89 3.76
C ARG A 162 -15.15 -12.31 3.39
N THR A 163 -16.06 -11.36 3.24
CA THR A 163 -17.31 -11.66 2.55
C THR A 163 -16.94 -12.03 1.13
N SER A 164 -16.92 -13.33 0.84
CA SER A 164 -16.80 -13.82 -0.52
C SER A 164 -17.95 -13.23 -1.31
N ILE A 165 -17.65 -12.67 -2.49
CA ILE A 165 -18.64 -12.15 -3.45
C ILE A 165 -19.72 -13.21 -3.80
N GLY A 166 -19.51 -14.49 -3.47
CA GLY A 166 -20.48 -15.57 -3.62
C GLY A 166 -21.70 -15.50 -2.69
N ASP A 167 -21.64 -14.82 -1.55
CA ASP A 167 -22.72 -14.85 -0.55
C ASP A 167 -23.85 -13.85 -0.84
N LEU A 168 -23.64 -12.90 -1.76
CA LEU A 168 -24.64 -11.90 -2.18
C LEU A 168 -25.62 -12.40 -3.24
N ASN A 169 -25.42 -13.60 -3.82
CA ASN A 169 -26.28 -14.15 -4.87
C ASN A 169 -27.49 -14.97 -4.35
N SER A 170 -27.77 -14.95 -3.04
CA SER A 170 -28.90 -15.66 -2.44
C SER A 170 -30.21 -14.86 -2.40
N TYR A 171 -30.21 -13.59 -2.82
CA TYR A 171 -31.45 -12.83 -3.02
C TYR A 171 -32.09 -13.20 -4.36
N GLU A 172 -33.04 -14.13 -4.34
CA GLU A 172 -33.96 -14.37 -5.44
C GLU A 172 -34.65 -13.06 -5.83
N VAL A 173 -34.36 -12.57 -7.04
CA VAL A 173 -35.06 -11.43 -7.63
C VAL A 173 -36.44 -11.92 -8.08
N GLU A 174 -37.43 -11.74 -7.21
CA GLU A 174 -38.85 -11.85 -7.57
C GLU A 174 -39.15 -10.96 -8.79
N PRO A 175 -39.70 -11.50 -9.90
CA PRO A 175 -39.94 -10.73 -11.11
C PRO A 175 -41.12 -9.78 -10.89
N LYS A 176 -40.82 -8.48 -10.79
CA LYS A 176 -41.85 -7.43 -10.73
C LYS A 176 -42.74 -7.48 -11.97
N HIS A 177 -44.03 -7.68 -11.71
CA HIS A 177 -45.14 -7.77 -12.66
C HIS A 177 -45.04 -6.84 -13.88
N SER A 178 -45.10 -7.46 -15.06
CA SER A 178 -45.45 -6.82 -16.33
C SER A 178 -46.89 -6.30 -16.27
N LYS A 179 -47.07 -4.98 -16.16
CA LYS A 179 -48.34 -4.35 -16.55
C LYS A 179 -48.30 -4.08 -18.05
N LYS A 180 -48.96 -4.97 -18.80
CA LYS A 180 -49.40 -4.73 -20.18
C LYS A 180 -50.26 -3.46 -20.22
N VAL A 181 -49.86 -2.47 -21.00
CA VAL A 181 -50.77 -1.44 -21.51
C VAL A 181 -51.22 -1.92 -22.88
N ALA A 182 -52.50 -2.30 -22.99
CA ALA A 182 -53.15 -2.68 -24.23
C ALA A 182 -54.04 -1.52 -24.70
N LYS A 183 -53.79 -1.10 -25.95
CA LYS A 183 -54.60 -0.26 -26.86
C LYS A 183 -55.09 1.10 -26.38
#